data_AF-A0A3E1EGD9-F1
#
_entry.id   AF-A0A3E1EGD9-F1
#
_cell.length_a   1.000
_cell.length_b   1.000
_cell.length_c   1.000
_cell.angle_alpha   90.00
_cell.angle_beta   90.00
_cell.angle_gamma   90.00
#
_symmetry.space_group_name_H-M   'P 1'
#
loop_
_entity.id
_entity.type
_entity.pdbx_description
1 polymer ?
#
loop_
_entity_poly.entity_id
_entity_poly.type
_entity_poly.pdbx_seq_one_letter_code
_entity_poly.pdbx_strand_id
1 'polypeptide(L)' 'MTNDIRDRLTAVPFVPFVIYTTDGREYPVPTVDHAHVYPNRSRVSIYTDDGREFILPGLLISGIGLSEEKPVM' A
#
# COMPACT_ATOMS: atom_id res chain seq x y z
N MET A 1 -4.14 8.02 7.32
CA MET A 1 -3.45 6.84 6.76
C MET A 1 -4.22 6.23 5.60
N THR A 2 -5.43 5.67 5.78
CA THR A 2 -6.16 5.06 4.64
C THR A 2 -6.51 6.07 3.52
N ASN A 3 -6.74 7.35 3.88
CA ASN A 3 -6.97 8.39 2.87
C ASN A 3 -5.70 8.67 2.05
N ASP A 4 -4.55 8.80 2.72
CA ASP A 4 -3.26 9.03 2.09
C ASP A 4 -2.89 7.90 1.10
N ILE A 5 -3.22 6.65 1.45
CA ILE A 5 -3.07 5.50 0.56
C ILE A 5 -3.98 5.65 -0.67
N ARG A 6 -5.25 6.02 -0.47
CA ARG A 6 -6.18 6.24 -1.59
C ARG A 6 -5.67 7.35 -2.51
N ASP A 7 -5.20 8.45 -1.93
CA ASP A 7 -4.68 9.59 -2.68
C ASP A 7 -3.48 9.16 -3.55
N ARG A 8 -2.57 8.32 -3.02
CA ARG A 8 -1.47 7.74 -3.80
C ARG A 8 -1.92 6.77 -4.90
N LEU A 9 -2.91 5.93 -4.63
CA LEU A 9 -3.46 5.00 -5.63
C LEU A 9 -4.15 5.73 -6.79
N THR A 10 -4.69 6.92 -6.54
CA THR A 10 -5.34 7.76 -7.56
C THR A 10 -4.41 8.82 -8.18
N ALA A 11 -3.17 8.93 -7.70
CA ALA A 11 -2.22 9.90 -8.21
C ALA A 11 -1.84 9.59 -9.66
N VAL A 12 -1.73 10.65 -10.48
CA VAL A 12 -1.28 10.55 -11.87
C VAL A 12 -0.11 11.53 -12.05
N PRO A 13 1.12 11.05 -12.34
CA PRO A 13 1.48 9.64 -12.48
C PRO A 13 1.43 8.89 -11.13
N PHE A 14 1.18 7.59 -11.20
CA PHE A 14 1.31 6.70 -10.05
C PHE A 14 2.79 6.61 -9.65
N VAL A 15 3.07 6.68 -8.35
CA VAL A 15 4.41 6.49 -7.80
C VAL A 15 4.38 5.31 -6.85
N PRO A 16 5.18 4.26 -7.08
CA PRO A 16 5.32 3.11 -6.18
C PRO A 16 5.61 3.53 -4.73
N PHE A 17 4.98 2.84 -3.79
CA PHE A 17 5.08 3.16 -2.36
C PHE A 17 5.03 1.91 -1.49
N VAL A 18 5.38 2.07 -0.21
CA VAL A 18 5.32 1.00 0.81
C VAL A 18 4.34 1.41 1.89
N ILE A 19 3.53 0.45 2.35
CA ILE A 19 2.66 0.60 3.52
C ILE A 19 3.34 -0.05 4.72
N TYR A 20 3.46 0.69 5.82
CA TYR A 20 4.02 0.21 7.07
C TYR A 20 2.90 -0.09 8.07
N THR A 21 3.03 -1.18 8.80
CA THR A 21 2.12 -1.53 9.90
C THR A 21 2.76 -1.36 11.27
N THR A 22 1.93 -1.30 12.31
CA THR A 22 2.35 -1.10 13.70
C THR A 22 3.16 -2.27 14.27
N ASP A 23 3.04 -3.46 13.68
CA ASP A 23 3.84 -4.65 14.00
C ASP A 23 5.19 -4.69 13.25
N GLY A 24 5.52 -3.63 12.50
CA GLY A 24 6.80 -3.48 11.80
C GLY A 24 6.86 -4.20 10.46
N ARG A 25 5.73 -4.67 9.91
CA ARG A 25 5.70 -5.25 8.56
C ARG A 25 5.61 -4.18 7.49
N GLU A 26 6.14 -4.54 6.34
CA GLU A 26 6.19 -3.70 5.15
C GLU A 26 5.44 -4.38 4.02
N TYR A 27 4.63 -3.60 3.33
CA TYR A 27 3.84 -4.07 2.20
C TYR A 27 4.09 -3.18 0.99
N PRO A 28 4.94 -3.61 0.04
CA PRO A 28 5.20 -2.85 -1.17
C PRO A 28 3.97 -2.83 -2.08
N VAL A 29 3.70 -1.68 -2.67
CA VAL A 29 2.64 -1.42 -3.65
C VAL A 29 3.32 -0.93 -4.94
N PRO A 30 3.84 -1.85 -5.77
CA PRO A 30 4.60 -1.51 -6.97
C PRO A 30 3.72 -0.97 -8.11
N THR A 31 2.42 -1.31 -8.13
CA THR A 31 1.45 -0.77 -9.10
C THR A 31 0.12 -0.47 -8.41
N VAL A 32 -0.75 0.27 -9.10
CA VAL A 32 -2.11 0.62 -8.61
C VAL A 32 -2.94 -0.63 -8.26
N ASP A 33 -2.72 -1.74 -8.98
CA ASP A 33 -3.48 -2.98 -8.81
C ASP A 33 -3.06 -3.77 -7.56
N HIS A 34 -1.92 -3.43 -6.95
CA HIS A 34 -1.41 -4.12 -5.76
C HIS A 34 -2.10 -3.69 -4.47
N ALA A 35 -2.92 -2.64 -4.48
CA ALA A 35 -3.69 -2.29 -3.29
C ALA A 35 -5.07 -1.72 -3.60
N HIS A 36 -6.02 -2.01 -2.71
CA HIS A 36 -7.37 -1.49 -2.77
C HIS A 36 -7.80 -0.94 -1.42
N VAL A 37 -8.20 0.32 -1.39
CA VAL A 37 -8.85 0.93 -0.22
C VAL A 37 -10.35 0.70 -0.30
N TYR A 38 -10.91 0.00 0.69
CA TYR A 38 -12.35 -0.24 0.73
C TYR A 38 -13.14 1.08 0.75
N PRO A 39 -14.36 1.13 0.18
CA PRO A 39 -15.15 2.36 0.11
C PRO A 39 -15.39 3.05 1.45
N ASN A 40 -15.54 2.27 2.52
CA ASN A 40 -15.72 2.75 3.90
C ASN A 40 -14.41 3.17 4.58
N ARG A 41 -13.27 3.00 3.92
CA ARG A 41 -11.91 3.37 4.38
C ARG A 41 -11.47 2.70 5.68
N SER A 42 -12.14 1.62 6.09
CA SER A 42 -11.82 0.92 7.35
C SER A 42 -10.65 -0.05 7.20
N ARG A 43 -10.31 -0.44 5.96
CA ARG A 43 -9.26 -1.42 5.65
C ARG A 43 -8.71 -1.24 4.24
N VAL A 44 -7.54 -1.83 4.02
CA VAL A 44 -6.83 -1.88 2.74
C VAL A 44 -6.54 -3.35 2.41
N SER A 45 -6.89 -3.79 1.22
CA SER A 45 -6.39 -5.06 0.67
C SER A 45 -5.07 -4.80 -0.04
N ILE A 46 -4.11 -5.70 0.15
CA ILE A 46 -2.82 -5.69 -0.55
C ILE A 46 -2.66 -7.02 -1.25
N TYR A 47 -2.39 -6.96 -2.55
CA TYR A 47 -2.19 -8.11 -3.42
C TYR A 47 -0.70 -8.27 -3.69
N THR A 48 -0.22 -9.50 -3.65
CA THR A 48 1.15 -9.85 -3.99
C THR A 48 1.21 -10.58 -5.32
N ASP A 49 2.38 -10.54 -5.98
CA ASP A 49 2.61 -11.24 -7.24
C ASP A 49 2.44 -12.78 -7.13
N ASP A 50 2.59 -13.34 -5.92
CA ASP A 50 2.33 -14.77 -5.66
C ASP A 50 0.84 -15.09 -5.40
N GLY A 51 -0.05 -14.13 -5.65
CA GLY A 51 -1.50 -14.30 -5.61
C GLY A 51 -2.11 -14.30 -4.21
N ARG A 52 -1.38 -13.80 -3.20
CA ARG A 52 -1.91 -13.67 -1.84
C ARG A 52 -2.57 -12.32 -1.66
N GLU A 53 -3.53 -12.28 -0.74
CA GLU A 53 -4.18 -11.05 -0.28
C GLU A 53 -3.94 -10.87 1.21
N PHE A 54 -3.52 -9.66 1.60
CA PHE A 54 -3.46 -9.23 2.98
C PHE A 54 -4.50 -8.14 3.22
N ILE A 55 -5.40 -8.36 4.18
CA ILE A 55 -6.39 -7.36 4.58
C ILE A 55 -5.89 -6.65 5.84
N LEU A 56 -5.52 -5.38 5.70
CA LEU A 56 -5.02 -4.55 6.78
C LEU A 56 -6.13 -3.63 7.32
N PRO A 57 -6.52 -3.74 8.60
CA PRO A 57 -7.32 -2.71 9.26
C PRO A 57 -6.58 -1.38 9.23
N GLY A 58 -7.28 -0.27 8.93
CA GLY A 58 -6.66 1.05 8.85
C GLY A 58 -5.97 1.50 10.15
N LEU A 59 -6.42 0.97 11.30
CA LEU A 59 -5.82 1.22 12.62
C LEU A 59 -4.44 0.58 12.80
N LEU A 60 -4.10 -0.45 12.02
CA LEU A 60 -2.79 -1.09 12.07
C LEU A 60 -1.79 -0.43 11.12
N ILE A 61 -2.21 0.53 10.31
CA ILE A 61 -1.33 1.23 9.37
C ILE A 61 -0.61 2.35 10.13
N SER A 62 0.70 2.23 10.26
CA SER A 62 1.55 3.18 10.97
C SER A 62 2.06 4.29 10.05
N GLY A 63 2.15 4.04 8.74
CA GLY A 63 2.59 5.05 7.79
C GLY A 63 2.72 4.53 6.36
N ILE A 64 3.18 5.42 5.48
CA ILE A 64 3.44 5.11 4.07
C ILE A 64 4.71 5.83 3.59
N GLY A 65 5.60 5.12 2.91
CA GLY A 65 6.87 5.65 2.39
C GLY A 65 6.97 5.49 0.87
N LEU A 66 7.93 6.16 0.24
CA LEU A 66 8.29 5.84 -1.14
C LEU A 66 8.91 4.44 -1.15
N SER A 67 8.57 3.61 -2.14
CA SER A 67 9.35 2.40 -2.36
C SER A 67 10.62 2.84 -3.05
N GLU A 68 11.76 2.60 -2.41
CA GLU A 68 13.03 2.77 -3.09
C GLU A 68 13.07 1.79 -4.26
N GLU A 69 13.00 2.29 -5.49
CA GLU A 69 13.41 1.51 -6.64
C GLU A 69 14.86 1.12 -6.38
N LYS A 70 15.12 -0.15 -6.04
CA LYS A 70 16.49 -0.65 -6.09
C LYS A 70 16.96 -0.40 -7.53
N PRO A 71 18.02 0.39 -7.76
CA PRO A 71 18.53 0.56 -9.10
C PRO A 71 18.95 -0.83 -9.59
N VAL A 72 18.31 -1.29 -10.67
CA VAL A 72 18.77 -2.46 -11.40
C VAL A 72 20.11 -2.06 -11.99
N MET A 73 21.19 -2.59 -11.39
CA MET A 73 22.55 -2.50 -11.90
C MET A 73 22.73 -3.40 -13.12
#